data_AF-A0A1Q5MDG7-F1
#
_entry.id   AF-A0A1Q5MDG7-F1
#
_cell.length_a   1.000
_cell.length_b   1.000
_cell.length_c   1.000
_cell.angle_alpha   90.00
_cell.angle_beta   90.00
_cell.angle_gamma   90.00
#
_symmetry.space_group_name_H-M   'P 1'
#
loop_
_entity.id
_entity.type
_entity.pdbx_description
1 polymer ?
#
loop_
_entity_poly.entity_id
_entity_poly.type
_entity_poly.pdbx_seq_one_letter_code
_entity_poly.pdbx_strand_id
1 'polypeptide(L)'
;MPTTAPSPAITHPVPTTEATPPAELSLEERMAFIKAAMTVRLDEAAVAYEVNTAHIATEPVDLADVLTVPLIPTLQPPTPYPTPVAALLQRAHHRLLTGGWCSGALVDKEGARCLYGAIHAEARGDPNLESRGLEVLMDAIRRKFTDVDSVPSFNDAHSSGRVPMRMLDQAADLAHARGL
;
A
#
# COMPACT_ATOMS: atom_id res chain seq x y z
N MET A 1 -61.20 -41.77 -58.42
CA MET A 1 -60.89 -42.03 -59.85
C MET A 1 -60.33 -40.75 -60.43
N PRO A 2 -59.26 -40.82 -61.24
CA PRO A 2 -58.04 -40.05 -60.99
C PRO A 2 -57.79 -38.91 -61.98
N THR A 3 -57.12 -37.88 -61.46
CA THR A 3 -56.47 -36.78 -62.16
C THR A 3 -55.21 -37.28 -62.87
N THR A 4 -55.05 -36.96 -64.16
CA THR A 4 -53.79 -37.13 -64.90
C THR A 4 -53.25 -35.76 -65.27
N ALA A 5 -52.08 -35.41 -64.73
CA ALA A 5 -51.35 -34.18 -65.02
C ALA A 5 -50.40 -34.38 -66.23
N PRO A 6 -50.16 -33.33 -67.06
CA PRO A 6 -49.20 -33.38 -68.15
C PRO A 6 -47.76 -33.12 -67.68
N SER A 7 -46.80 -33.81 -68.32
CA SER A 7 -45.36 -33.70 -68.10
C SER A 7 -44.78 -32.35 -68.57
N PRO A 8 -43.86 -31.71 -67.83
CA PRO A 8 -42.99 -30.69 -68.38
C PRO A 8 -41.66 -31.28 -68.87
N ALA A 9 -41.20 -30.72 -69.99
CA ALA A 9 -39.93 -31.03 -70.64
C ALA A 9 -38.72 -30.69 -69.75
N ILE A 10 -37.72 -31.55 -69.76
CA ILE A 10 -36.44 -31.33 -69.08
C ILE A 10 -35.56 -30.45 -69.97
N THR A 11 -35.34 -29.21 -69.56
CA THR A 11 -34.36 -28.29 -70.13
C THR A 11 -32.96 -28.71 -69.65
N HIS A 12 -32.04 -28.99 -70.57
CA HIS A 12 -30.64 -29.27 -70.24
C HIS A 12 -29.91 -27.99 -69.79
N PRO A 13 -29.19 -27.99 -68.65
CA PRO A 13 -28.33 -26.88 -68.27
C PRO A 13 -27.03 -26.87 -69.11
N VAL A 14 -26.63 -25.67 -69.52
CA VAL A 14 -25.38 -25.33 -70.20
C VAL A 14 -24.18 -25.65 -69.29
N PRO A 15 -23.05 -26.20 -69.79
CA PRO A 15 -21.88 -26.44 -68.96
C PRO A 15 -21.24 -25.12 -68.51
N THR A 16 -21.13 -24.95 -67.20
CA THR A 16 -20.33 -23.92 -66.54
C THR A 16 -18.86 -24.13 -66.88
N THR A 17 -18.19 -23.14 -67.46
CA THR A 17 -16.73 -23.13 -67.58
C THR A 17 -16.12 -23.09 -66.17
N GLU A 18 -15.47 -24.17 -65.75
CA GLU A 18 -14.70 -24.21 -64.51
C GLU A 18 -13.54 -23.21 -64.58
N ALA A 19 -13.45 -22.34 -63.57
CA ALA A 19 -12.28 -21.49 -63.36
C ALA A 19 -11.09 -22.38 -62.98
N THR A 20 -9.97 -22.21 -63.70
CA THR A 20 -8.72 -22.92 -63.42
C THR A 20 -8.29 -22.69 -61.96
N PRO A 21 -7.96 -23.74 -61.19
CA PRO A 21 -7.43 -23.56 -59.84
C PRO A 21 -6.09 -22.80 -59.90
N PRO A 22 -5.78 -21.95 -58.90
CA PRO A 22 -4.49 -21.28 -58.83
C PRO A 22 -3.38 -22.33 -58.82
N ALA A 23 -2.33 -22.12 -59.61
CA ALA A 23 -1.19 -23.02 -59.68
C ALA A 23 -0.64 -23.28 -58.26
N GLU A 24 -0.55 -24.55 -57.87
CA GLU A 24 0.06 -24.93 -56.60
C GLU A 24 1.55 -24.57 -56.63
N LEU A 25 2.00 -23.79 -55.65
CA LEU A 25 3.43 -23.48 -55.51
C LEU A 25 4.20 -24.78 -55.31
N SER A 26 5.23 -24.96 -56.14
CA SER A 26 6.21 -26.02 -55.98
C SER A 26 6.92 -25.92 -54.63
N LEU A 27 7.50 -27.03 -54.18
CA LEU A 27 8.24 -27.07 -52.91
C LEU A 27 9.35 -26.01 -52.86
N GLU A 28 10.08 -25.83 -53.97
CA GLU A 28 11.16 -24.84 -54.08
C GLU A 28 10.64 -23.41 -53.95
N GLU A 29 9.49 -23.09 -54.56
CA GLU A 29 8.86 -21.77 -54.42
C GLU A 29 8.39 -21.52 -52.99
N ARG A 30 7.86 -22.54 -52.31
CA ARG A 30 7.47 -22.45 -50.89
C ARG A 30 8.68 -22.26 -49.98
N MET A 31 9.78 -22.96 -50.24
CA MET A 31 11.03 -22.81 -49.49
C MET A 31 11.66 -21.43 -49.72
N ALA A 32 11.68 -20.95 -50.97
CA ALA A 32 12.16 -19.61 -51.30
C ALA A 32 11.32 -18.52 -50.62
N PHE A 33 9.99 -18.67 -50.61
CA PHE A 33 9.10 -17.75 -49.92
C PHE A 33 9.32 -17.74 -48.41
N ILE A 34 9.42 -18.92 -47.77
CA ILE A 34 9.67 -19.03 -46.33
C ILE A 34 11.04 -18.43 -45.97
N LYS A 35 12.06 -18.70 -46.79
CA LYS A 35 13.40 -18.13 -46.59
C LYS A 35 13.37 -16.61 -46.65
N ALA A 36 12.73 -16.03 -47.67
CA ALA A 36 12.59 -14.58 -47.79
C ALA A 36 11.84 -13.97 -46.60
N ALA A 37 10.72 -14.58 -46.19
CA ALA A 37 9.94 -14.12 -45.04
C ALA A 37 10.73 -14.20 -43.72
N MET A 38 11.53 -15.26 -43.52
CA MET A 38 12.38 -15.39 -42.33
C MET A 38 13.53 -14.39 -42.32
N THR A 39 14.17 -14.12 -43.47
CA THR A 39 15.20 -13.08 -43.57
C THR A 39 14.66 -11.73 -43.11
N VAL A 40 13.50 -11.31 -43.62
CA VAL A 40 12.88 -10.03 -43.23
C VAL A 40 12.61 -9.96 -41.72
N ARG A 41 12.06 -11.03 -41.14
CA ARG A 41 11.77 -11.07 -39.69
C ARG A 41 13.03 -11.02 -38.82
N LEU A 42 14.13 -11.61 -39.29
CA LEU A 42 15.41 -11.57 -38.58
C LEU A 42 16.03 -10.17 -38.66
N ASP A 43 15.93 -9.50 -39.82
CA ASP A 43 16.40 -8.13 -39.99
C ASP A 43 15.62 -7.15 -39.10
N GLU A 44 14.30 -7.27 -39.03
CA GLU A 44 13.45 -6.48 -38.11
C GLU A 44 13.82 -6.70 -36.65
N ALA A 45 14.06 -7.95 -36.25
CA ALA A 45 14.44 -8.29 -34.88
C ALA A 45 15.83 -7.74 -34.51
N ALA A 46 16.78 -7.74 -35.45
CA ALA A 46 18.10 -7.16 -35.26
C ALA A 46 18.01 -5.65 -35.00
N VAL A 47 17.23 -4.92 -35.82
CA VAL A 47 17.01 -3.48 -35.61
C VAL A 47 16.34 -3.20 -34.26
N ALA A 48 15.30 -3.96 -33.91
CA ALA A 48 14.63 -3.79 -32.62
C ALA A 48 15.58 -4.04 -31.43
N TYR A 49 16.47 -5.02 -31.55
CA TYR A 49 17.48 -5.30 -30.54
C TYR A 49 18.48 -4.14 -30.41
N GLU A 50 19.03 -3.65 -31.52
CA GLU A 50 19.97 -2.52 -31.52
C GLU A 50 19.34 -1.27 -30.89
N VAL A 51 18.10 -0.94 -31.25
CA VAL A 51 17.39 0.22 -30.69
C VAL A 51 17.12 0.04 -29.19
N ASN A 52 16.61 -1.11 -28.77
CA ASN A 52 16.23 -1.33 -27.37
C ASN A 52 17.44 -1.45 -26.44
N THR A 53 18.57 -1.91 -26.96
CA THR A 53 19.82 -2.03 -26.20
C THR A 53 20.76 -0.85 -26.37
N ALA A 54 20.38 0.14 -27.20
CA ALA A 54 21.16 1.35 -27.38
C ALA A 54 21.32 2.07 -26.03
N HIS A 55 22.51 1.97 -25.47
CA HIS A 55 22.86 2.69 -24.27
C HIS A 55 23.15 4.15 -24.64
N ILE A 56 22.25 5.05 -24.23
CA ILE A 56 22.51 6.48 -24.27
C ILE A 56 23.37 6.79 -23.03
N ALA A 57 24.63 7.14 -23.25
CA ALA A 57 25.48 7.64 -22.17
C ALA A 57 24.89 8.97 -21.67
N THR A 58 24.19 8.91 -20.54
CA THR A 58 23.73 10.09 -19.82
C THR A 58 24.65 10.30 -18.62
N GLU A 59 25.17 11.51 -18.46
CA GLU A 59 25.86 11.90 -17.23
C GLU A 59 24.93 11.68 -16.03
N PRO A 60 25.40 11.06 -14.93
CA PRO A 60 24.62 10.92 -13.71
C PRO A 60 24.17 12.29 -13.21
N VAL A 61 22.86 12.45 -12.99
CA VAL A 61 22.32 13.65 -12.34
C VAL A 61 22.81 13.66 -10.90
N ASP A 62 23.57 14.68 -10.53
CA ASP A 62 23.91 14.93 -9.12
C ASP A 62 22.65 15.37 -8.37
N LEU A 63 22.14 14.50 -7.50
CA LEU A 63 20.97 14.77 -6.68
C LEU A 63 21.20 15.92 -5.69
N ALA A 64 22.45 16.25 -5.37
CA ALA A 64 22.78 17.38 -4.51
C ALA A 64 22.47 18.72 -5.18
N ASP A 65 22.60 18.81 -6.51
CA ASP A 65 22.28 20.03 -7.28
C ASP A 65 20.76 20.26 -7.45
N VAL A 66 19.94 19.21 -7.32
CA VAL A 66 18.48 19.29 -7.45
C VAL A 66 17.80 19.62 -6.13
N LEU A 67 18.41 19.25 -5.00
CA LEU A 67 17.83 19.43 -3.66
C LEU A 67 18.30 20.74 -3.01
N THR A 68 17.82 21.89 -3.52
CA THR A 68 17.97 23.20 -2.86
C THR A 68 16.95 23.41 -1.73
N VAL A 69 16.48 22.34 -1.08
CA VAL A 69 15.52 22.43 0.03
C VAL A 69 16.32 22.53 1.34
N PRO A 70 16.01 23.49 2.23
CA PRO A 70 16.64 23.54 3.54
C PRO A 70 16.43 22.21 4.28
N LEU A 71 17.52 21.52 4.64
CA LEU A 71 17.53 20.26 5.41
C LEU A 71 17.00 20.39 6.85
N ILE A 72 16.57 21.59 7.24
CA ILE A 72 15.99 21.87 8.55
C ILE A 72 14.52 22.20 8.32
N PRO A 73 13.59 21.31 8.66
CA PRO A 73 12.17 21.65 8.71
C PRO A 73 11.99 22.75 9.75
N THR A 74 11.84 24.01 9.33
CA THR A 74 11.53 25.13 10.23
C THR A 74 10.04 25.22 10.52
N LEU A 75 9.20 24.50 9.77
CA LEU A 75 7.77 24.37 10.02
C LEU A 75 7.55 23.13 10.89
N GLN A 76 7.63 23.34 12.20
CA GLN A 76 7.08 22.37 13.13
C GLN A 76 5.56 22.32 12.86
N PRO A 77 5.01 21.18 12.41
CA PRO A 77 3.58 21.09 12.15
C PRO A 77 2.82 21.49 13.41
N PRO A 78 1.67 22.19 13.28
CA PRO A 78 0.90 22.61 14.43
C PRO A 78 0.64 21.38 15.31
N THR A 79 0.95 21.50 16.61
CA THR A 79 0.72 20.41 17.55
C THR A 79 -0.77 20.08 17.53
N PRO A 80 -1.16 18.86 17.10
CA PRO A 80 -2.58 18.51 16.94
C PRO A 80 -3.36 18.64 18.26
N TYR A 81 -2.64 18.60 19.38
CA TYR A 81 -3.17 18.77 20.72
C TYR A 81 -2.55 20.00 21.38
N PRO A 82 -3.19 21.18 21.32
CA PRO A 82 -2.68 22.42 21.92
C PRO A 82 -2.77 22.42 23.46
N THR A 83 -3.56 21.51 24.05
CA THR A 83 -3.82 21.49 25.49
C THR A 83 -2.82 20.56 26.20
N PRO A 84 -2.31 20.93 27.41
CA PRO A 84 -1.17 20.25 28.02
C PRO A 84 -1.34 18.75 28.25
N VAL A 85 -2.52 18.32 28.74
CA VAL A 85 -2.78 16.90 29.03
C VAL A 85 -2.93 16.10 27.73
N ALA A 86 -3.64 16.64 26.75
CA ALA A 86 -3.75 15.99 25.44
C ALA A 86 -2.38 15.84 24.76
N ALA A 87 -1.54 16.88 24.82
CA ALA A 87 -0.17 16.84 24.31
C ALA A 87 0.70 15.80 25.04
N LEU A 88 0.57 15.68 26.38
CA LEU A 88 1.26 14.66 27.17
C LEU A 88 0.89 13.25 26.68
N LEU A 89 -0.41 12.95 26.59
CA LEU A 89 -0.92 11.63 26.22
C LEU A 89 -0.49 11.24 24.79
N GLN A 90 -0.48 12.21 23.87
CA GLN A 90 0.01 11.98 22.51
C GLN A 90 1.52 11.68 22.46
N ARG A 91 2.34 12.41 23.24
CA ARG A 91 3.78 12.10 23.32
C ARG A 91 4.02 10.73 23.96
N ALA A 92 3.24 10.36 24.98
CA ALA A 92 3.32 9.04 25.59
C ALA A 92 2.96 7.94 24.58
N HIS A 93 1.90 8.14 23.78
CA HIS A 93 1.53 7.24 22.68
C HIS A 93 2.67 7.10 21.67
N HIS A 94 3.22 8.22 21.20
CA HIS A 94 4.33 8.22 20.25
C HIS A 94 5.57 7.51 20.81
N ARG A 95 5.91 7.74 22.09
CA ARG A 95 7.02 7.08 22.77
C ARG A 95 6.87 5.56 22.77
N LEU A 96 5.67 5.03 23.01
CA LEU A 96 5.43 3.58 22.96
C LEU A 96 5.45 3.05 21.53
N LEU A 97 4.94 3.82 20.57
CA LEU A 97 4.95 3.45 19.16
C LEU A 97 6.38 3.29 18.62
N THR A 98 7.30 4.16 19.02
CA THR A 98 8.69 4.15 18.53
C THR A 98 9.65 3.37 19.43
N GLY A 99 9.41 3.40 20.74
CA GLY A 99 10.31 2.82 21.76
C GLY A 99 9.87 1.45 22.27
N GLY A 100 8.71 0.96 21.84
CA GLY A 100 8.17 -0.31 22.28
C GLY A 100 7.36 -0.21 23.57
N TRP A 101 6.56 -1.26 23.79
CA TRP A 101 5.70 -1.43 24.95
C TRP A 101 6.06 -2.70 25.72
N CYS A 102 5.98 -2.65 27.05
CA CYS A 102 6.17 -3.80 27.92
C CYS A 102 5.05 -3.96 28.97
N SER A 103 4.88 -5.20 29.47
CA SER A 103 4.06 -5.54 30.64
C SER A 103 4.92 -6.02 31.80
N GLY A 104 4.38 -5.91 33.02
CA GLY A 104 5.02 -6.38 34.25
C GLY A 104 6.23 -5.57 34.72
N ALA A 105 6.60 -4.51 34.00
CA ALA A 105 7.71 -3.61 34.35
C ALA A 105 7.43 -2.18 33.89
N LEU A 106 8.04 -1.20 34.58
CA LEU A 106 8.00 0.21 34.17
C LEU A 106 8.80 0.46 32.90
N VAL A 107 9.97 -0.17 32.84
CA VAL A 107 10.89 -0.19 31.69
C VAL A 107 11.49 -1.59 31.64
N ASP A 108 11.53 -2.24 30.47
CA ASP A 108 12.20 -3.53 30.30
C ASP A 108 13.71 -3.36 30.01
N LYS A 109 14.40 -4.48 29.72
CA LYS A 109 15.85 -4.48 29.50
C LYS A 109 16.24 -3.82 28.17
N GLU A 110 15.31 -3.83 27.22
CA GLU A 110 15.44 -3.28 25.88
C GLU A 110 15.04 -1.79 25.82
N GLY A 111 14.46 -1.27 26.91
CA GLY A 111 14.06 0.14 27.07
C GLY A 111 12.60 0.44 26.73
N ALA A 112 11.80 -0.58 26.40
CA ALA A 112 10.36 -0.45 26.20
C ALA A 112 9.66 -0.12 27.52
N ARG A 113 8.48 0.50 27.45
CA ARG A 113 7.80 1.05 28.64
C ARG A 113 6.35 0.58 28.75
N CYS A 114 5.84 0.52 29.98
CA CYS A 114 4.41 0.38 30.20
C CYS A 114 3.69 1.73 30.03
N LEU A 115 2.35 1.73 30.06
CA LEU A 115 1.53 2.95 29.97
C LEU A 115 1.94 4.02 31.00
N TYR A 116 2.02 3.65 32.28
CA TYR A 116 2.43 4.57 33.34
C TYR A 116 3.87 5.05 33.12
N GLY A 117 4.80 4.15 32.78
CA GLY A 117 6.20 4.49 32.53
C GLY A 117 6.41 5.44 31.34
N ALA A 118 5.52 5.41 30.34
CA ALA A 118 5.52 6.36 29.23
C ALA A 118 5.00 7.73 29.64
N ILE A 119 3.88 7.79 30.38
CA ILE A 119 3.33 9.05 30.90
C ILE A 119 4.31 9.71 31.86
N HIS A 120 4.89 8.94 32.79
CA HIS A 120 5.89 9.42 33.75
C HIS A 120 7.10 10.06 33.04
N ALA A 121 7.61 9.41 31.99
CA ALA A 121 8.71 9.94 31.21
C ALA A 121 8.35 11.24 30.47
N GLU A 122 7.13 11.34 29.94
CA GLU A 122 6.68 12.50 29.15
C GLU A 122 6.14 13.67 29.98
N ALA A 123 5.81 13.42 31.25
CA ALA A 123 5.46 14.45 32.23
C ALA A 123 6.70 15.24 32.71
N ARG A 124 7.91 14.73 32.48
CA ARG A 124 9.19 15.43 32.74
C ARG A 124 9.32 15.96 34.17
N GLY A 125 8.78 15.22 35.13
CA GLY A 125 8.82 15.58 36.55
C GLY A 125 7.72 16.55 37.01
N ASP A 126 6.71 16.85 36.18
CA ASP A 126 5.50 17.56 36.60
C ASP A 126 4.46 16.55 37.15
N PRO A 127 4.29 16.45 38.49
CA PRO A 127 3.38 15.48 39.10
C PRO A 127 1.91 15.80 38.85
N ASN A 128 1.56 17.07 38.64
CA ASN A 128 0.18 17.47 38.37
C ASN A 128 -0.22 17.08 36.93
N LEU A 129 0.69 17.29 35.98
CA LEU A 129 0.49 16.87 34.60
C LEU A 129 0.41 15.34 34.48
N GLU A 130 1.27 14.61 35.20
CA GLU A 130 1.21 13.15 35.29
C GLU A 130 -0.14 12.67 35.86
N SER A 131 -0.56 13.19 37.03
CA SER A 131 -1.83 12.80 37.68
C SER A 131 -3.02 13.03 36.75
N ARG A 132 -3.13 14.24 36.16
CA ARG A 132 -4.22 14.57 35.23
C ARG A 132 -4.20 13.68 33.99
N GLY A 133 -3.01 13.35 33.46
CA GLY A 133 -2.87 12.41 32.35
C GLY A 133 -3.39 11.01 32.70
N LEU A 134 -3.03 10.49 33.87
CA LEU A 134 -3.48 9.18 34.35
C LEU A 134 -4.99 9.15 34.61
N GLU A 135 -5.56 10.23 35.17
CA GLU A 135 -6.99 10.37 35.38
C GLU A 135 -7.77 10.30 34.06
N VAL A 136 -7.34 11.06 33.04
CA VAL A 136 -8.00 11.04 31.72
C VAL A 136 -7.82 9.69 31.03
N LEU A 137 -6.64 9.06 31.13
CA LEU A 137 -6.43 7.71 30.62
C LEU A 137 -7.36 6.69 31.29
N MET A 138 -7.52 6.74 32.61
CA MET A 138 -8.44 5.86 33.33
C MET A 138 -9.90 6.08 32.93
N ASP A 139 -10.33 7.33 32.72
CA ASP A 139 -11.67 7.62 32.19
C ASP A 139 -11.84 7.02 30.78
N ALA A 140 -10.87 7.21 29.88
CA ALA A 140 -10.91 6.60 28.56
C ALA A 140 -10.99 5.07 28.61
N ILE A 141 -10.22 4.43 29.50
CA ILE A 141 -10.25 2.97 29.69
C ILE A 141 -11.62 2.51 30.20
N ARG A 142 -12.14 3.15 31.25
CA ARG A 142 -13.42 2.77 31.89
C ARG A 142 -14.63 2.94 30.97
N ARG A 143 -14.54 3.80 29.94
CA ARG A 143 -15.58 3.91 28.90
C ARG A 143 -15.67 2.69 27.99
N LYS A 144 -14.61 1.89 27.89
CA LYS A 144 -14.54 0.72 26.98
C LYS A 144 -14.44 -0.61 27.70
N PHE A 145 -13.83 -0.61 28.88
CA PHE A 145 -13.57 -1.79 29.67
C PHE A 145 -14.19 -1.59 31.04
N THR A 146 -15.10 -2.49 31.42
CA THR A 146 -15.65 -2.56 32.77
C THR A 146 -14.63 -3.18 33.72
N ASP A 147 -14.73 -2.86 35.01
CA ASP A 147 -13.95 -3.49 36.09
C ASP A 147 -12.41 -3.37 35.96
N VAL A 148 -11.95 -2.16 35.60
CA VAL A 148 -10.52 -1.83 35.61
C VAL A 148 -10.16 -0.99 36.82
N ASP A 149 -9.33 -1.58 37.69
CA ASP A 149 -8.91 -0.96 38.95
C ASP A 149 -7.82 0.11 38.77
N SER A 150 -6.89 -0.08 37.82
CA SER A 150 -5.73 0.81 37.66
C SER A 150 -5.11 0.76 36.26
N VAL A 151 -4.32 1.77 35.91
CA VAL A 151 -3.54 1.78 34.65
C VAL A 151 -2.54 0.61 34.60
N PRO A 152 -1.76 0.30 35.66
CA PRO A 152 -0.87 -0.87 35.65
C PRO A 152 -1.61 -2.20 35.45
N SER A 153 -2.73 -2.43 36.16
CA SER A 153 -3.48 -3.69 36.01
C SER A 153 -4.08 -3.82 34.60
N PHE A 154 -4.56 -2.72 34.01
CA PHE A 154 -4.99 -2.71 32.62
C PHE A 154 -3.84 -3.01 31.65
N ASN A 155 -2.68 -2.37 31.85
CA ASN A 155 -1.50 -2.59 31.03
C ASN A 155 -1.12 -4.08 31.00
N ASP A 156 -1.03 -4.68 32.18
CA ASP A 156 -0.50 -6.04 32.34
C ASP A 156 -1.50 -7.14 31.96
N ALA A 157 -2.79 -6.79 31.84
CA ALA A 157 -3.83 -7.72 31.39
C ALA A 157 -3.76 -8.06 29.89
N HIS A 158 -2.90 -7.39 29.12
CA HIS A 158 -2.79 -7.59 27.67
C HIS A 158 -1.48 -8.30 27.29
N SER A 159 -1.56 -9.16 26.26
CA SER A 159 -0.39 -9.84 25.68
C SER A 159 0.36 -8.99 24.65
N SER A 160 -0.20 -7.85 24.24
CA SER A 160 0.43 -6.93 23.29
C SER A 160 0.02 -5.49 23.57
N GLY A 161 0.90 -4.55 23.23
CA GLY A 161 0.67 -3.12 23.45
C GLY A 161 -0.40 -2.49 22.56
N ARG A 162 -0.97 -3.22 21.58
CA ARG A 162 -1.92 -2.65 20.62
C ARG A 162 -3.15 -2.03 21.29
N VAL A 163 -3.73 -2.72 22.28
CA VAL A 163 -4.91 -2.22 23.02
C VAL A 163 -4.50 -1.13 24.01
N PRO A 164 -3.48 -1.32 24.87
CA PRO A 164 -2.94 -0.27 25.73
C PRO A 164 -2.63 1.04 24.99
N MET A 165 -1.83 0.99 23.92
CA MET A 165 -1.42 2.19 23.17
C MET A 165 -2.61 2.92 22.55
N ARG A 166 -3.60 2.18 22.02
CA ARG A 166 -4.83 2.78 21.48
C ARG A 166 -5.61 3.58 22.53
N MET A 167 -5.50 3.21 23.82
CA MET A 167 -6.16 3.96 24.87
C MET A 167 -5.50 5.30 25.16
N LEU A 168 -4.20 5.45 24.92
CA LEU A 168 -3.51 6.76 25.02
C LEU A 168 -3.99 7.73 23.95
N ASP A 169 -4.16 7.25 22.72
CA ASP A 169 -4.67 8.04 21.59
C ASP A 169 -6.10 8.55 21.89
N GLN A 170 -6.98 7.65 22.34
CA GLN A 170 -8.35 8.02 22.75
C GLN A 170 -8.39 8.94 23.97
N ALA A 171 -7.44 8.78 24.90
CA ALA A 171 -7.32 9.66 26.04
C ALA A 171 -6.84 11.06 25.60
N ALA A 172 -5.96 11.16 24.60
CA ALA A 172 -5.54 12.43 24.03
C ALA A 172 -6.71 13.17 23.36
N ASP A 173 -7.51 12.47 22.54
CA ASP A 173 -8.75 12.98 21.97
C ASP A 173 -9.72 13.48 23.06
N LEU A 174 -9.90 12.69 24.12
CA LEU A 174 -10.78 13.03 25.24
C LEU A 174 -10.29 14.26 26.01
N ALA A 175 -8.99 14.37 26.28
CA ALA A 175 -8.39 15.54 26.91
C ALA A 175 -8.57 16.79 26.03
N HIS A 176 -8.35 16.64 24.72
CA HIS A 176 -8.50 17.74 23.77
C HIS A 176 -9.94 18.26 23.72
N ALA A 177 -10.92 17.36 23.61
CA ALA A 177 -12.34 17.70 23.62
C ALA A 177 -12.78 18.41 24.92
N ARG A 178 -12.02 18.23 26.01
CA ARG A 178 -12.26 18.89 27.31
C ARG A 178 -11.44 20.15 27.54
N GLY A 179 -10.53 20.50 26.63
CA GLY A 179 -9.64 21.64 26.80
C GLY A 179 -8.51 21.44 27.82
N LEU A 180 -8.07 20.19 28.08
CA LEU A 180 -7.19 19.81 29.20
C LEU A 180 -5.70 19.67 28.87
#